data_AF-A0A1G4B3G1-F1
#
_entry.id   AF-A0A1G4B3G1-F1
#
_cell.length_a   1.000
_cell.length_b   1.000
_cell.length_c   1.000
_cell.angle_alpha   90.00
_cell.angle_beta   90.00
_cell.angle_gamma   90.00
#
_symmetry.space_group_name_H-M   'P 1'
#
loop_
_entity.id
_entity.type
_entity.pdbx_description
1 polymer ?
#
loop_
_entity_poly.entity_id
_entity_poly.type
_entity_poly.pdbx_seq_one_letter_code
_entity_poly.pdbx_strand_id
1 'polypeptide(L)'
;MAYLKWFGKENANATMRTAIKNNNYDSVADVKSPWEDNRIPDANMAALNPTGLTFVCIPRDFSLCEPGAVAIAFQIGAISDNTGPLITLCPRFFKSVKWQTMVDDWRTSGWKKSGQVLLTSGFNLLHEIQHISGIVGNERRCTDVKNYAPAPKDVSKFCYHPDCCERIEDSDKIQNAQNMAYFALDVTVNRSWDVSKRYTPE
;
A
#
# COMPACT_ATOMS: atom_id res chain seq x y z
N MET A 1 3.40 14.41 -13.55
CA MET A 1 3.63 13.11 -14.22
C MET A 1 3.19 11.91 -13.39
N ALA A 2 3.51 11.85 -12.08
CA ALA A 2 3.14 10.71 -11.20
C ALA A 2 1.64 10.32 -11.25
N TYR A 3 0.72 11.29 -11.26
CA TYR A 3 -0.72 10.98 -11.31
C TYR A 3 -1.10 10.16 -12.55
N LEU A 4 -0.68 10.60 -13.74
CA LEU A 4 -0.98 9.90 -14.99
C LEU A 4 -0.32 8.51 -15.04
N LYS A 5 0.87 8.41 -14.46
CA LYS A 5 1.62 7.15 -14.35
C LYS A 5 0.82 6.12 -13.54
N TRP A 6 0.41 6.49 -12.34
CA TRP A 6 -0.18 5.59 -11.36
C TRP A 6 -1.70 5.47 -11.42
N PHE A 7 -2.40 6.44 -12.01
CA PHE A 7 -3.87 6.45 -12.09
C PHE A 7 -4.41 6.60 -13.50
N GLY A 8 -3.57 6.88 -14.49
CA GLY A 8 -4.03 7.02 -15.86
C GLY A 8 -4.61 8.38 -16.21
N LYS A 9 -4.99 8.53 -17.49
CA LYS A 9 -5.57 9.76 -18.04
C LYS A 9 -7.07 9.84 -17.78
N GLU A 10 -7.79 8.73 -17.85
CA GLU A 10 -9.25 8.71 -17.67
C GLU A 10 -9.67 9.17 -16.26
N ASN A 11 -8.81 8.89 -15.28
CA ASN A 11 -9.02 9.28 -13.89
C ASN A 11 -8.47 10.67 -13.56
N ALA A 12 -7.89 11.39 -14.51
CA ALA A 12 -7.23 12.67 -14.27
C ALA A 12 -8.19 13.86 -14.10
N ASN A 13 -9.51 13.63 -14.08
CA ASN A 13 -10.52 14.65 -13.85
C ASN A 13 -10.57 15.12 -12.39
N ALA A 14 -11.08 16.33 -12.15
CA ALA A 14 -11.08 16.97 -10.84
C ALA A 14 -11.86 16.18 -9.79
N THR A 15 -13.03 15.63 -10.16
CA THR A 15 -13.88 14.83 -9.27
C THR A 15 -13.14 13.61 -8.73
N MET A 16 -12.50 12.84 -9.63
CA MET A 16 -11.75 11.64 -9.25
C MET A 16 -10.50 11.98 -8.43
N ARG A 17 -9.79 13.06 -8.76
CA ARG A 17 -8.65 13.54 -7.96
C ARG A 17 -9.06 13.87 -6.52
N THR A 18 -10.16 14.59 -6.36
CA THR A 18 -10.70 14.95 -5.04
C THR A 18 -11.16 13.70 -4.29
N ALA A 19 -11.85 12.78 -4.96
CA ALA A 19 -12.28 11.52 -4.36
C ALA A 19 -11.10 10.70 -3.85
N ILE A 20 -10.04 10.53 -4.66
CA ILE A 20 -8.82 9.81 -4.27
C ILE A 20 -8.11 10.52 -3.12
N LYS A 21 -7.96 11.85 -3.17
CA LYS A 21 -7.34 12.60 -2.09
C LYS A 21 -8.07 12.40 -0.77
N ASN A 22 -9.37 12.64 -0.74
CA ASN A 22 -10.15 12.62 0.49
C ASN A 22 -10.26 11.20 1.06
N ASN A 23 -10.49 10.20 0.21
CA ASN A 23 -10.83 8.85 0.65
C ASN A 23 -9.64 7.88 0.72
N ASN A 24 -8.61 8.03 -0.11
CA ASN A 24 -7.49 7.09 -0.15
C ASN A 24 -6.22 7.66 0.52
N TYR A 25 -6.16 8.98 0.77
CA TYR A 25 -5.00 9.63 1.40
C TYR A 25 -5.32 10.37 2.70
N ASP A 26 -6.29 11.31 2.70
CA ASP A 26 -6.60 12.11 3.89
C ASP A 26 -7.15 11.22 5.02
N SER A 27 -8.11 10.34 4.72
CA SER A 27 -8.64 9.37 5.70
C SER A 27 -7.58 8.43 6.27
N VAL A 28 -6.55 8.12 5.48
CA VAL A 28 -5.45 7.23 5.87
C VAL A 28 -4.41 7.96 6.71
N ALA A 29 -4.24 9.27 6.50
CA ALA A 29 -3.27 10.07 7.23
C ALA A 29 -3.56 10.14 8.74
N ASP A 30 -4.83 9.99 9.13
CA ASP A 30 -5.27 10.00 10.52
C ASP A 30 -5.24 8.62 11.19
N VAL A 31 -4.89 7.57 10.45
CA VAL A 31 -4.80 6.21 11.00
C VAL A 31 -3.59 6.13 11.93
N LYS A 32 -3.85 5.78 13.20
CA LYS A 32 -2.80 5.56 14.18
C LYS A 32 -1.96 4.33 13.79
N SER A 33 -0.64 4.52 13.77
CA SER A 33 0.33 3.43 13.59
C SER A 33 0.10 2.30 14.60
N PRO A 34 0.55 1.06 14.29
CA PRO A 34 0.51 -0.04 15.24
C PRO A 34 1.28 0.30 16.53
N TRP A 35 0.58 0.29 17.66
CA TRP A 35 1.06 0.59 19.01
C TRP A 35 0.30 -0.25 20.05
N GLU A 36 0.63 -0.12 21.34
CA GLU A 36 0.07 -0.95 22.42
C GLU A 36 -1.48 -1.00 22.45
N ASP A 37 -2.16 0.12 22.14
CA ASP A 37 -3.62 0.21 22.22
C ASP A 37 -4.37 -0.36 20.99
N ASN A 38 -3.70 -0.55 19.86
CA ASN A 38 -4.31 -1.01 18.60
C ASN A 38 -3.56 -2.19 17.97
N ARG A 39 -2.65 -2.81 18.73
CA ARG A 39 -1.86 -3.97 18.32
C ARG A 39 -1.97 -5.10 19.33
N ILE A 40 -2.32 -6.29 18.86
CA ILE A 40 -2.39 -7.49 19.71
C ILE A 40 -1.43 -8.58 19.19
N PRO A 41 -0.78 -9.34 20.11
CA PRO A 41 0.21 -10.36 19.75
C PRO A 41 -0.41 -11.69 19.31
N ASP A 42 -1.69 -11.92 19.62
CA ASP A 42 -2.46 -13.09 19.20
C ASP A 42 -3.94 -12.69 19.25
N ALA A 43 -4.64 -12.78 18.12
CA ALA A 43 -5.94 -12.15 17.99
C ALA A 43 -7.06 -13.10 18.39
N ASN A 44 -7.73 -12.78 19.50
CA ASN A 44 -9.11 -13.18 19.68
C ASN A 44 -9.97 -12.41 18.66
N MET A 45 -10.11 -12.99 17.47
CA MET A 45 -10.84 -12.39 16.35
C MET A 45 -12.29 -12.04 16.72
N ALA A 46 -12.87 -12.74 17.70
CA ALA A 46 -14.23 -12.53 18.18
C ALA A 46 -14.40 -11.29 19.07
N ALA A 47 -13.32 -10.61 19.47
CA ALA A 47 -13.36 -9.43 20.36
C ALA A 47 -12.78 -8.15 19.71
N LEU A 48 -12.75 -8.09 18.38
CA LEU A 48 -12.26 -6.93 17.65
C LEU A 48 -13.32 -5.82 17.60
N ASN A 49 -12.87 -4.57 17.59
CA ASN A 49 -13.78 -3.43 17.47
C ASN A 49 -14.33 -3.34 16.03
N PRO A 50 -15.66 -3.42 15.81
CA PRO A 50 -16.26 -3.37 14.46
C PRO A 50 -16.04 -2.05 13.73
N THR A 51 -15.77 -0.95 14.44
CA THR A 51 -15.52 0.37 13.86
C THR A 51 -14.06 0.81 13.98
N GLY A 52 -13.22 0.03 14.66
CA GLY A 52 -11.79 0.29 14.79
C GLY A 52 -10.98 -0.42 13.72
N LEU A 53 -9.66 -0.22 13.74
CA LEU A 53 -8.70 -1.05 13.01
C LEU A 53 -7.75 -1.68 14.01
N THR A 54 -7.58 -2.99 13.93
CA THR A 54 -6.63 -3.74 14.77
C THR A 54 -5.46 -4.25 13.95
N PHE A 55 -4.25 -4.07 14.46
CA PHE A 55 -3.05 -4.70 13.92
C PHE A 55 -2.74 -5.97 14.68
N VAL A 56 -2.49 -7.07 13.97
CA VAL A 56 -2.20 -8.35 14.61
C VAL A 56 -0.78 -8.77 14.24
N CYS A 57 0.09 -8.91 15.24
CA CYS A 57 1.42 -9.48 15.04
C CYS A 57 1.29 -11.00 14.97
N ILE A 58 1.43 -11.58 13.79
CA ILE A 58 1.22 -13.01 13.62
C ILE A 58 2.55 -13.79 13.84
N PRO A 59 2.60 -14.74 14.79
CA PRO A 59 3.75 -15.63 14.91
C PRO A 59 3.83 -16.60 13.72
N ARG A 60 5.01 -17.17 13.45
CA ARG A 60 5.30 -17.93 12.21
C ARG A 60 4.43 -19.17 12.01
N ASP A 61 3.90 -19.71 13.09
CA ASP A 61 3.14 -20.95 13.18
C ASP A 61 1.62 -20.76 13.02
N PHE A 62 1.15 -19.51 12.97
CA PHE A 62 -0.27 -19.20 12.79
C PHE A 62 -0.60 -18.94 11.31
N SER A 63 -1.59 -19.66 10.79
CA SER A 63 -1.82 -19.88 9.35
C SER A 63 -2.46 -18.73 8.56
N LEU A 64 -2.34 -17.48 9.03
CA LEU A 64 -2.88 -16.32 8.30
C LEU A 64 -1.88 -15.68 7.32
N CYS A 65 -0.59 -15.95 7.47
CA CYS A 65 0.43 -15.42 6.57
C CYS A 65 0.78 -16.44 5.48
N GLU A 66 0.29 -16.22 4.26
CA GLU A 66 0.71 -17.04 3.12
C GLU A 66 2.24 -16.94 2.89
N PRO A 67 2.88 -17.96 2.29
CA PRO A 67 4.29 -17.91 1.96
C PRO A 67 4.65 -16.67 1.13
N GLY A 68 5.41 -15.78 1.76
CA GLY A 68 5.92 -14.57 1.12
C GLY A 68 5.15 -13.29 1.41
N ALA A 69 3.98 -13.38 2.05
CA ALA A 69 3.17 -12.23 2.47
C ALA A 69 3.94 -11.32 3.44
N VAL A 70 3.71 -10.01 3.30
CA VAL A 70 4.30 -8.97 4.16
C VAL A 70 3.28 -8.48 5.17
N ALA A 71 2.06 -8.19 4.73
CA ALA A 71 0.90 -7.94 5.56
C ALA A 71 -0.35 -8.38 4.78
N ILE A 72 -1.50 -8.51 5.45
CA ILE A 72 -2.79 -8.84 4.81
C ILE A 72 -3.93 -8.14 5.56
N ALA A 73 -4.78 -7.42 4.83
CA ALA A 73 -5.99 -6.80 5.34
C ALA A 73 -7.21 -7.73 5.26
N PHE A 74 -8.01 -7.77 6.34
CA PHE A 74 -9.27 -8.51 6.40
C PHE A 74 -10.43 -7.57 6.75
N GLN A 75 -11.53 -7.69 5.99
CA GLN A 75 -12.82 -7.08 6.35
C GLN A 75 -13.53 -7.92 7.40
N ILE A 76 -14.52 -7.35 8.09
CA ILE A 76 -15.43 -8.10 8.98
C ILE A 76 -16.01 -9.30 8.23
N GLY A 77 -15.95 -10.48 8.85
CA GLY A 77 -16.45 -11.74 8.29
C GLY A 77 -15.59 -12.35 7.17
N ALA A 78 -14.40 -11.80 6.86
CA ALA A 78 -13.49 -12.40 5.89
C ALA A 78 -12.81 -13.67 6.40
N ILE A 79 -12.73 -13.82 7.73
CA ILE A 79 -12.36 -15.06 8.42
C ILE A 79 -13.46 -15.39 9.44
N SER A 80 -13.69 -16.67 9.73
CA SER A 80 -14.93 -17.19 10.35
C SER A 80 -15.40 -16.47 11.61
N ASP A 81 -14.51 -15.77 12.32
CA ASP A 81 -14.78 -15.21 13.64
C ASP A 81 -14.37 -13.73 13.80
N ASN A 82 -13.94 -13.01 12.74
CA ASN A 82 -13.51 -11.63 12.93
C ASN A 82 -14.68 -10.63 13.01
N THR A 83 -14.83 -10.04 14.19
CA THR A 83 -15.87 -9.06 14.54
C THR A 83 -15.52 -7.62 14.16
N GLY A 84 -14.28 -7.38 13.72
CA GLY A 84 -13.75 -6.09 13.30
C GLY A 84 -12.72 -6.25 12.17
N PRO A 85 -12.42 -5.18 11.41
CA PRO A 85 -11.39 -5.23 10.40
C PRO A 85 -10.01 -5.27 11.05
N LEU A 86 -9.09 -5.99 10.41
CA LEU A 86 -7.73 -6.14 10.92
C LEU A 86 -6.70 -6.15 9.80
N ILE A 87 -5.46 -5.82 10.14
CA ILE A 87 -4.29 -6.04 9.29
C ILE A 87 -3.33 -6.97 10.03
N THR A 88 -3.04 -8.12 9.44
CA THR A 88 -2.00 -9.01 9.94
C THR A 88 -0.63 -8.51 9.50
N LEU A 89 0.31 -8.47 10.43
CA LEU A 89 1.70 -8.10 10.20
C LEU A 89 2.54 -9.38 10.18
N CYS A 90 2.92 -9.83 8.98
CA CYS A 90 3.64 -11.09 8.80
C CYS A 90 5.12 -10.93 9.15
N PRO A 91 5.85 -12.03 9.43
CA PRO A 91 7.27 -11.97 9.80
C PRO A 91 8.18 -11.18 8.83
N ARG A 92 7.83 -11.09 7.54
CA ARG A 92 8.55 -10.28 6.55
C ARG A 92 8.37 -8.77 6.75
N PHE A 93 7.24 -8.33 7.32
CA PHE A 93 6.98 -6.93 7.68
C PHE A 93 8.08 -6.32 8.54
N PHE A 94 8.55 -7.10 9.52
CA PHE A 94 9.57 -6.69 10.48
C PHE A 94 11.01 -6.79 9.92
N LYS A 95 11.16 -7.32 8.70
CA LYS A 95 12.43 -7.42 7.97
C LYS A 95 12.54 -6.43 6.82
N SER A 96 11.57 -5.55 6.66
CA SER A 96 11.56 -4.52 5.62
C SER A 96 12.75 -3.56 5.77
N VAL A 97 13.14 -2.94 4.66
CA VAL A 97 14.22 -1.95 4.64
C VAL A 97 13.82 -0.67 5.38
N LYS A 98 14.81 0.14 5.75
CA LYS A 98 14.57 1.49 6.30
C LYS A 98 14.02 2.43 5.23
N TRP A 99 13.28 3.45 5.67
CA TRP A 99 12.68 4.48 4.80
C TRP A 99 13.67 5.09 3.82
N GLN A 100 14.82 5.56 4.32
CA GLN A 100 15.83 6.21 3.50
C GLN A 100 16.36 5.29 2.39
N THR A 101 16.54 4.00 2.68
CA THR A 101 16.99 3.00 1.69
C THR A 101 16.01 2.85 0.53
N MET A 102 14.70 2.77 0.82
CA MET A 102 13.67 2.72 -0.22
C MET A 102 13.63 4.01 -1.05
N VAL A 103 13.71 5.18 -0.40
CA VAL A 103 13.70 6.48 -1.09
C VAL A 103 14.91 6.64 -2.02
N ASP A 104 16.10 6.27 -1.56
CA ASP A 104 17.33 6.41 -2.35
C ASP A 104 17.38 5.40 -3.51
N ASP A 105 16.94 4.16 -3.28
CA ASP A 105 16.79 3.18 -4.37
C ASP A 105 15.74 3.65 -5.39
N TRP A 106 14.58 4.12 -4.93
CA TRP A 106 13.53 4.62 -5.83
C TRP A 106 14.01 5.79 -6.69
N ARG A 107 14.79 6.72 -6.08
CA ARG A 107 15.34 7.89 -6.77
C ARG A 107 16.40 7.52 -7.81
N THR A 108 17.24 6.53 -7.54
CA THR A 108 18.42 6.21 -8.36
C THR A 108 18.16 5.11 -9.38
N SER A 109 17.26 4.19 -9.07
CA SER A 109 17.02 2.98 -9.85
C SER A 109 15.52 2.75 -10.08
N GLY A 110 14.66 3.13 -9.13
CA GLY A 110 13.23 2.82 -9.08
C GLY A 110 12.99 1.35 -8.78
N TRP A 111 13.44 0.55 -9.74
CA TRP A 111 13.40 -0.91 -9.81
C TRP A 111 14.16 -1.41 -11.05
N LYS A 112 14.55 -0.52 -11.98
CA LYS A 112 15.07 -0.88 -13.32
C LYS A 112 16.43 -1.58 -13.27
N LYS A 113 17.24 -1.34 -12.24
CA LYS A 113 18.58 -1.95 -12.11
C LYS A 113 18.55 -3.34 -11.48
N SER A 114 17.74 -3.50 -10.43
CA SER A 114 17.64 -4.72 -9.63
C SER A 114 16.52 -5.66 -10.09
N GLY A 115 15.54 -5.14 -10.84
CA GLY A 115 14.28 -5.85 -11.11
C GLY A 115 13.41 -6.04 -9.86
N GLN A 116 13.72 -5.34 -8.77
CA GLN A 116 13.04 -5.47 -7.48
C GLN A 116 12.87 -4.09 -6.85
N VAL A 117 11.76 -3.90 -6.15
CA VAL A 117 11.55 -2.71 -5.32
C VAL A 117 11.88 -3.04 -3.88
N LEU A 118 12.67 -2.19 -3.24
CA LEU A 118 12.86 -2.25 -1.80
C LEU A 118 11.67 -1.60 -1.10
N LEU A 119 10.90 -2.37 -0.32
CA LEU A 119 9.69 -1.88 0.34
C LEU A 119 9.86 -1.78 1.85
N THR A 120 9.37 -0.68 2.41
CA THR A 120 9.36 -0.43 3.86
C THR A 120 8.08 -0.98 4.50
N SER A 121 8.09 -1.18 5.81
CA SER A 121 6.88 -1.54 6.56
C SER A 121 5.78 -0.48 6.37
N GLY A 122 6.13 0.80 6.36
CA GLY A 122 5.18 1.91 6.14
C GLY A 122 4.55 1.90 4.74
N PHE A 123 5.31 1.56 3.70
CA PHE A 123 4.75 1.37 2.34
C PHE A 123 3.70 0.25 2.34
N ASN A 124 4.03 -0.90 2.94
CA ASN A 124 3.13 -2.03 3.01
C ASN A 124 1.88 -1.70 3.84
N LEU A 125 2.00 -0.95 4.94
CA LEU A 125 0.82 -0.47 5.68
C LEU A 125 -0.06 0.43 4.83
N LEU A 126 0.53 1.37 4.08
CA LEU A 126 -0.24 2.25 3.20
C LEU A 126 -1.01 1.43 2.16
N HIS A 127 -0.41 0.37 1.61
CA HIS A 127 -1.09 -0.59 0.74
C HIS A 127 -2.27 -1.25 1.46
N GLU A 128 -2.04 -1.92 2.59
CA GLU A 128 -3.07 -2.72 3.28
C GLU A 128 -4.27 -1.87 3.74
N ILE A 129 -4.02 -0.64 4.20
CA ILE A 129 -5.10 0.24 4.67
C ILE A 129 -6.08 0.57 3.53
N GLN A 130 -5.65 0.57 2.27
CA GLN A 130 -6.56 0.81 1.13
C GLN A 130 -7.64 -0.26 0.99
N HIS A 131 -7.44 -1.44 1.55
CA HIS A 131 -8.45 -2.50 1.54
C HIS A 131 -9.53 -2.32 2.61
N ILE A 132 -9.34 -1.43 3.60
CA ILE A 132 -10.24 -1.26 4.73
C ILE A 132 -11.38 -0.28 4.39
N SER A 133 -12.56 -0.83 4.08
CA SER A 133 -13.75 -0.04 3.71
C SER A 133 -14.15 1.01 4.75
N GLY A 134 -14.00 0.71 6.04
CA GLY A 134 -14.30 1.65 7.12
C GLY A 134 -13.39 2.87 7.16
N ILE A 135 -12.22 2.82 6.48
CA ILE A 135 -11.27 3.93 6.40
C ILE A 135 -11.41 4.64 5.06
N VAL A 136 -11.37 3.89 3.96
CA VAL A 136 -11.36 4.51 2.63
C VAL A 136 -12.75 4.67 2.01
N GLY A 137 -13.81 4.20 2.67
CA GLY A 137 -15.17 4.18 2.12
C GLY A 137 -15.39 3.03 1.13
N ASN A 138 -16.62 2.53 1.06
CA ASN A 138 -16.98 1.36 0.23
C ASN A 138 -16.69 1.55 -1.27
N GLU A 139 -16.96 2.73 -1.81
CA GLU A 139 -16.78 3.03 -3.25
C GLU A 139 -15.31 3.19 -3.65
N ARG A 140 -14.42 3.42 -2.68
CA ARG A 140 -13.00 3.69 -2.90
C ARG A 140 -12.09 2.62 -2.28
N ARG A 141 -12.69 1.55 -1.74
CA ARG A 141 -11.98 0.36 -1.30
C ARG A 141 -11.19 -0.25 -2.45
N CYS A 142 -9.89 -0.39 -2.25
CA CYS A 142 -9.01 -1.01 -3.20
C CYS A 142 -9.06 -2.55 -3.12
N THR A 143 -8.58 -3.17 -4.18
CA THR A 143 -8.33 -4.61 -4.31
C THR A 143 -6.89 -4.82 -4.77
N ASP A 144 -6.46 -6.08 -4.75
CA ASP A 144 -5.26 -6.50 -5.45
C ASP A 144 -5.62 -6.89 -6.87
N VAL A 145 -5.30 -6.02 -7.83
CA VAL A 145 -5.63 -6.22 -9.23
C VAL A 145 -4.79 -7.36 -9.80
N LYS A 146 -5.40 -8.22 -10.62
CA LYS A 146 -4.72 -9.35 -11.27
C LYS A 146 -3.54 -8.87 -12.11
N ASN A 147 -2.44 -9.62 -12.07
CA ASN A 147 -1.26 -9.35 -12.88
C ASN A 147 -1.45 -9.85 -14.34
N TYR A 148 -2.04 -9.02 -15.20
CA TYR A 148 -2.14 -9.31 -16.65
C TYR A 148 -1.08 -8.58 -17.50
N ALA A 149 -0.17 -7.84 -16.86
CA ALA A 149 0.94 -7.14 -17.51
C ALA A 149 2.29 -7.36 -16.77
N PRO A 150 2.68 -8.63 -16.47
CA PRO A 150 3.78 -8.94 -15.57
C PRO A 150 5.12 -8.42 -16.08
N ALA A 151 5.99 -8.06 -15.13
CA ALA A 151 7.38 -7.79 -15.44
C ALA A 151 8.11 -9.09 -15.82
N PRO A 152 9.27 -9.03 -16.51
CA PRO A 152 10.09 -10.21 -16.72
C PRO A 152 10.41 -10.90 -15.39
N LYS A 153 10.06 -12.20 -15.28
CA LYS A 153 10.24 -13.06 -14.08
C LYS A 153 9.32 -12.75 -12.89
N ASP A 154 8.36 -11.85 -13.03
CA ASP A 154 7.32 -11.65 -12.02
C ASP A 154 6.28 -12.77 -12.11
N VAL A 155 6.24 -13.62 -11.08
CA VAL A 155 5.28 -14.73 -10.96
C VAL A 155 4.11 -14.39 -10.04
N SER A 156 4.02 -13.13 -9.59
CA SER A 156 2.97 -12.68 -8.68
C SER A 156 1.61 -12.77 -9.36
N LYS A 157 0.63 -13.35 -8.65
CA LYS A 157 -0.77 -13.41 -9.10
C LYS A 157 -1.37 -12.01 -9.27
N PHE A 158 -0.91 -11.05 -8.47
CA PHE A 158 -1.41 -9.69 -8.42
C PHE A 158 -0.34 -8.67 -8.83
N CYS A 159 -0.82 -7.50 -9.25
CA CYS A 159 -0.05 -6.43 -9.80
C CYS A 159 0.68 -5.65 -8.69
N TYR A 160 1.77 -6.24 -8.18
CA TYR A 160 2.60 -5.62 -7.14
C TYR A 160 3.84 -4.93 -7.70
N HIS A 161 4.36 -5.41 -8.83
CA HIS A 161 5.55 -4.85 -9.45
C HIS A 161 5.22 -3.52 -10.17
N PRO A 162 6.07 -2.47 -10.09
CA PRO A 162 5.83 -1.18 -10.74
C PRO A 162 5.52 -1.31 -12.24
N ASP A 163 6.26 -2.18 -12.92
CA ASP A 163 6.12 -2.45 -14.34
C ASP A 163 4.70 -2.90 -14.73
N CYS A 164 4.08 -3.75 -13.91
CA CYS A 164 2.67 -4.10 -14.07
C CYS A 164 1.76 -2.90 -13.72
N CYS A 165 2.00 -2.27 -12.56
CA CYS A 165 1.15 -1.20 -12.02
C CYS A 165 1.05 0.00 -12.97
N GLU A 166 2.10 0.27 -13.74
CA GLU A 166 2.15 1.34 -14.74
C GLU A 166 1.36 1.01 -16.02
N ARG A 167 1.10 -0.27 -16.32
CA ARG A 167 0.56 -0.75 -17.61
C ARG A 167 -0.83 -1.36 -17.56
N ILE A 168 -1.35 -1.69 -16.37
CA ILE A 168 -2.75 -2.06 -16.22
C ILE A 168 -3.68 -0.93 -16.68
N GLU A 169 -4.94 -1.25 -16.98
CA GLU A 169 -5.95 -0.31 -17.45
C GLU A 169 -6.23 0.80 -16.42
N ASP A 170 -6.63 1.98 -16.90
CA ASP A 170 -6.88 3.14 -16.05
C ASP A 170 -7.96 2.83 -14.97
N SER A 171 -9.01 2.10 -15.31
CA SER A 171 -10.04 1.65 -14.36
C SER A 171 -9.48 0.80 -13.22
N ASP A 172 -8.50 -0.04 -13.52
CA ASP A 172 -7.86 -0.92 -12.54
C ASP A 172 -6.82 -0.17 -11.70
N LYS A 173 -6.10 0.79 -12.30
CA LYS A 173 -5.10 1.61 -11.59
C LYS A 173 -5.65 2.30 -10.35
N ILE A 174 -6.89 2.79 -10.40
CA ILE A 174 -7.53 3.45 -9.26
C ILE A 174 -8.16 2.49 -8.25
N GLN A 175 -8.22 1.19 -8.57
CA GLN A 175 -8.68 0.14 -7.67
C GLN A 175 -7.52 -0.62 -7.05
N ASN A 176 -6.32 -0.60 -7.64
CA ASN A 176 -5.17 -1.33 -7.13
C ASN A 176 -4.53 -0.64 -5.90
N ALA A 177 -4.49 -1.31 -4.76
CA ALA A 177 -3.90 -0.77 -3.53
C ALA A 177 -2.40 -0.41 -3.71
N GLN A 178 -1.68 -1.22 -4.49
CA GLN A 178 -0.27 -0.97 -4.80
C GLN A 178 -0.06 0.34 -5.55
N ASN A 179 -0.95 0.73 -6.48
CA ASN A 179 -0.86 1.99 -7.21
C ASN A 179 -1.00 3.20 -6.29
N MET A 180 -1.84 3.11 -5.24
CA MET A 180 -1.96 4.16 -4.22
C MET A 180 -0.65 4.36 -3.46
N ALA A 181 0.00 3.26 -3.08
CA ALA A 181 1.27 3.29 -2.36
C ALA A 181 2.42 3.80 -3.24
N TYR A 182 2.50 3.38 -4.52
CA TYR A 182 3.50 3.89 -5.45
C TYR A 182 3.31 5.36 -5.79
N PHE A 183 2.07 5.84 -5.95
CA PHE A 183 1.83 7.27 -6.15
C PHE A 183 2.33 8.09 -4.97
N ALA A 184 2.07 7.66 -3.72
CA ALA A 184 2.56 8.34 -2.53
C ALA A 184 4.09 8.37 -2.48
N LEU A 185 4.75 7.24 -2.77
CA LEU A 185 6.20 7.15 -2.85
C LEU A 185 6.77 8.11 -3.91
N ASP A 186 6.23 8.05 -5.12
CA ASP A 186 6.72 8.81 -6.27
C ASP A 186 6.53 10.31 -6.07
N VAL A 187 5.41 10.73 -5.48
CA VAL A 187 5.18 12.13 -5.08
C VAL A 187 6.15 12.56 -3.97
N THR A 188 6.40 11.72 -2.97
CA THR A 188 7.30 12.04 -1.86
C THR A 188 8.74 12.21 -2.34
N VAL A 189 9.23 11.29 -3.17
CA VAL A 189 10.59 11.32 -3.71
C VAL A 189 10.79 12.53 -4.62
N ASN A 190 9.82 12.83 -5.49
CA ASN A 190 9.95 13.91 -6.48
C ASN A 190 9.59 15.30 -5.93
N ARG A 191 8.78 15.43 -4.87
CA ARG A 191 8.59 16.71 -4.15
C ARG A 191 9.86 17.13 -3.41
N SER A 192 10.59 16.18 -2.88
CA SER A 192 11.81 16.41 -2.10
C SER A 192 13.03 16.79 -2.96
N TRP A 193 12.91 16.74 -4.28
CA TRP A 193 14.02 17.00 -5.20
C TRP A 193 14.09 18.45 -5.70
N ASP A 194 13.18 19.32 -5.25
CA ASP A 194 13.10 20.74 -5.65
C ASP A 194 13.66 21.71 -4.59
N VAL A 195 14.59 21.26 -3.74
CA VAL A 195 15.17 22.11 -2.66
C VAL A 195 16.65 22.43 -2.83
N SER A 196 17.35 21.84 -3.82
CA SER A 196 18.80 22.06 -4.00
C SER A 196 19.27 22.23 -5.46
N LYS A 197 18.36 22.34 -6.44
CA LYS A 197 18.71 22.46 -7.87
C LYS A 197 18.40 23.80 -8.53
N ARG A 198 18.25 24.88 -7.75
CA ARG A 198 18.24 26.25 -8.27
C ARG A 198 19.10 27.18 -7.41
N TYR A 199 20.41 26.98 -7.43
CA TYR A 199 21.36 28.05 -7.16
C TYR A 199 22.71 27.69 -7.80
N THR A 200 22.83 28.02 -9.09
CA THR A 200 24.12 28.42 -9.66
C THR A 200 23.98 29.90 -9.96
N PRO A 201 24.58 30.80 -9.17
CA PRO A 201 24.77 32.17 -9.61
C PRO A 201 25.83 32.16 -10.72
N GLU A 202 25.44 32.63 -11.91
CA GLU A 202 26.39 33.24 -12.84
C GLU A 202 26.92 34.55 -12.25
#